data_AF-A0A954I832-F1
#
_entry.id   AF-A0A954I832-F1
#
_cell.length_a   1.000
_cell.length_b   1.000
_cell.length_c   1.000
_cell.angle_alpha   90.00
_cell.angle_beta   90.00
_cell.angle_gamma   90.00
#
_symmetry.space_group_name_H-M   'P 1'
#
loop_
_entity.id
_entity.type
_entity.pdbx_description
1 polymer ?
#
loop_
_entity_poly.entity_id
_entity_poly.type
_entity_poly.pdbx_seq_one_letter_code
_entity_poly.pdbx_strand_id
1 'polypeptide(L)'
;MQCQQASDVTADEIQYARDIQPILAANCFLCHGADPANREADLRLDMRDAALAGRDVGPAIVPGKPDDSSLMQRILTEDHDLQMPPPDSGKQLSPEQIQLLRRWIEAGAEYQTHWAFLPPQRPPVPAIRSNWIRNPIDAFVLQRLQSRGLSPSPEASAATRLRRLSLDLTGLLPESTDIKAAQHGELRWDTVVEAQLASPHFGEKWGREWLDAARYADADGFEKDKSRFVWFYRDWVVNSLNRDMPYDEFLIAQLAGDLLPDAGQDELVATGFLRNSMINEEGGVDPEQFRMEAMFDRMDAVGKAMLGLTIQCSQCHNHKYDPLTQNEYYRMFAYLNNCDEAQATVYTREEQQQIIDLQAQISALEEQLRRSNGDWPERMAIWKASRPQSDQAWQVVRPQLDSSGGQKHYLLEDGSVLAQGYAPTRHTTEFTVETDLESLTGFRLELLNDHNLPHGGPGRSIDGLCALSEFQVTVEPRGGGPRQNLKWAMATADVNPERKLLRSVFDDRSGKERVTGPIEMAIDGDNQTAWTIDNGGGRSNVPHNAVFVPESIPRSDTGFRVTFRLVQM
;
A
#
# COMPACT_ATOMS: atom_id res chain seq x y z
N MET A 1 -17.60 -29.79 35.71
CA MET A 1 -18.33 -31.03 35.43
C MET A 1 -19.76 -30.67 35.05
N GLN A 2 -20.01 -30.48 33.76
CA GLN A 2 -21.31 -30.55 33.11
C GLN A 2 -21.01 -30.58 31.61
N CYS A 3 -20.91 -31.80 31.08
CA CYS A 3 -20.84 -32.06 29.64
C CYS A 3 -22.16 -31.59 29.03
N GLN A 4 -22.11 -30.55 28.21
CA GLN A 4 -23.11 -30.38 27.16
C GLN A 4 -22.89 -31.51 26.17
N GLN A 5 -23.92 -32.36 26.02
CA GLN A 5 -23.94 -33.43 25.05
C GLN A 5 -23.83 -32.80 23.65
N ALA A 6 -22.77 -33.16 22.94
CA ALA A 6 -22.70 -32.95 21.50
C ALA A 6 -23.86 -33.74 20.89
N SER A 7 -24.83 -33.01 20.33
CA SER A 7 -25.87 -33.59 19.48
C SER A 7 -25.19 -34.21 18.27
N ASP A 8 -25.37 -35.52 18.08
CA ASP A 8 -25.03 -36.22 16.85
C ASP A 8 -25.67 -35.49 15.67
N VAL A 9 -24.86 -34.82 14.86
CA VAL A 9 -25.30 -34.22 13.59
C VAL A 9 -25.52 -35.37 12.62
N THR A 10 -26.74 -35.91 12.60
CA THR A 10 -27.15 -36.86 11.57
C THR A 10 -27.08 -36.19 10.20
N ALA A 11 -26.70 -36.93 9.16
CA ALA A 11 -26.66 -36.48 7.77
C ALA A 11 -28.03 -36.04 7.18
N ASP A 12 -29.07 -35.95 7.99
CA ASP A 12 -30.46 -35.60 7.65
C ASP A 12 -30.85 -34.14 7.94
N GLU A 13 -29.96 -33.32 8.51
CA GLU A 13 -30.29 -31.91 8.77
C GLU A 13 -30.08 -31.05 7.51
N ILE A 14 -31.14 -30.35 7.09
CA ILE A 14 -31.12 -29.48 5.91
C ILE A 14 -30.30 -28.23 6.23
N GLN A 15 -29.25 -27.98 5.45
CA GLN A 15 -28.38 -26.83 5.63
C GLN A 15 -28.63 -25.81 4.53
N TYR A 16 -29.04 -24.59 4.88
CA TYR A 16 -29.36 -23.54 3.90
C TYR A 16 -28.23 -23.32 2.89
N ALA A 17 -26.98 -23.14 3.36
CA ALA A 17 -25.85 -22.83 2.48
C ALA A 17 -25.49 -23.98 1.52
N ARG A 18 -25.70 -25.24 1.93
CA ARG A 18 -25.37 -26.44 1.12
C ARG A 18 -26.51 -26.86 0.20
N ASP A 19 -27.73 -26.86 0.73
CA ASP A 19 -28.88 -27.53 0.15
C ASP A 19 -29.85 -26.56 -0.53
N ILE A 20 -30.07 -25.37 0.05
CA ILE A 20 -31.14 -24.44 -0.35
C ILE A 20 -30.63 -23.28 -1.19
N GLN A 21 -29.57 -22.62 -0.74
CA GLN A 21 -28.98 -21.47 -1.41
C GLN A 21 -28.61 -21.77 -2.86
N PRO A 22 -28.02 -22.93 -3.23
CA PRO A 22 -27.74 -23.23 -4.64
C PRO A 22 -29.01 -23.34 -5.49
N ILE A 23 -30.12 -23.82 -4.94
CA ILE A 23 -31.42 -23.91 -5.64
C ILE A 23 -31.95 -22.51 -5.89
N LEU A 24 -31.98 -21.65 -4.87
CA LEU A 24 -32.47 -20.27 -4.99
C LEU A 24 -31.56 -19.41 -5.88
N ALA A 25 -30.24 -19.60 -5.80
CA ALA A 25 -29.29 -18.91 -6.66
C ALA A 25 -29.45 -19.29 -8.13
N ALA A 26 -29.61 -20.58 -8.43
CA ALA A 26 -29.79 -21.04 -9.79
C ALA A 26 -31.13 -20.60 -10.39
N ASN A 27 -32.21 -20.59 -9.60
CA ASN A 27 -33.57 -20.46 -10.11
C ASN A 27 -34.26 -19.13 -9.82
N CYS A 28 -33.84 -18.38 -8.80
CA CYS A 28 -34.62 -17.25 -8.27
C CYS A 28 -33.84 -15.93 -8.17
N PHE A 29 -32.56 -15.94 -7.79
CA PHE A 29 -31.81 -14.71 -7.46
C PHE A 29 -31.55 -13.77 -8.66
N LEU A 30 -31.76 -14.22 -9.89
CA LEU A 30 -31.65 -13.35 -11.06
C LEU A 30 -32.71 -12.22 -11.00
N CYS A 31 -33.97 -12.57 -10.71
CA CYS A 31 -35.09 -11.62 -10.65
C CYS A 31 -35.43 -11.22 -9.21
N HIS A 32 -35.08 -12.02 -8.20
CA HIS A 32 -35.40 -11.77 -6.79
C HIS A 32 -34.17 -11.75 -5.88
N GLY A 33 -33.05 -11.24 -6.39
CA GLY A 33 -31.78 -11.14 -5.67
C GLY A 33 -31.22 -9.71 -5.59
N ALA A 34 -29.91 -9.61 -5.38
CA ALA A 34 -29.25 -8.36 -5.03
C ALA A 34 -29.34 -7.25 -6.09
N ASP A 35 -29.45 -7.59 -7.38
CA ASP A 35 -29.45 -6.63 -8.49
C ASP A 35 -30.77 -5.83 -8.59
N PRO A 36 -30.79 -4.53 -8.25
CA PRO A 36 -32.03 -3.74 -8.28
C PRO A 36 -32.53 -3.47 -9.70
N ALA A 37 -31.67 -3.50 -10.73
CA ALA A 37 -32.07 -3.18 -12.10
C ALA A 37 -32.92 -4.29 -12.74
N ASN A 38 -32.70 -5.54 -12.31
CA ASN A 38 -33.44 -6.72 -12.77
C ASN A 38 -34.44 -7.22 -11.71
N ARG A 39 -34.64 -6.47 -10.61
CA ARG A 39 -35.44 -6.95 -9.47
C ARG A 39 -36.93 -6.84 -9.74
N GLU A 40 -37.60 -7.97 -9.76
CA GLU A 40 -39.05 -8.06 -9.88
C GLU A 40 -39.73 -8.03 -8.50
N ALA A 41 -40.88 -7.35 -8.44
CA ALA A 41 -41.69 -7.15 -7.24
C ALA A 41 -40.95 -6.55 -6.04
N ASP A 42 -39.79 -5.92 -6.26
CA ASP A 42 -38.82 -5.52 -5.22
C ASP A 42 -38.55 -6.61 -4.16
N LEU A 43 -38.66 -7.89 -4.55
CA LEU A 43 -38.51 -9.01 -3.64
C LEU A 43 -37.04 -9.46 -3.56
N ARG A 44 -36.57 -9.75 -2.34
CA ARG A 44 -35.21 -10.24 -2.06
C ARG A 44 -35.27 -11.57 -1.34
N LEU A 45 -35.07 -12.66 -2.08
CA LEU A 45 -35.02 -14.03 -1.55
C LEU A 45 -33.64 -14.39 -0.99
N ASP A 46 -32.61 -13.63 -1.33
CA ASP A 46 -31.23 -13.76 -0.85
C ASP A 46 -31.04 -13.20 0.58
N MET A 47 -31.98 -12.37 1.06
CA MET A 47 -31.97 -11.82 2.43
C MET A 47 -33.15 -12.35 3.23
N ARG A 48 -32.87 -13.03 4.35
CA ARG A 48 -33.91 -13.62 5.22
C ARG A 48 -34.99 -12.62 5.60
N ASP A 49 -34.59 -11.49 6.19
CA ASP A 49 -35.55 -10.51 6.73
C ASP A 49 -36.45 -9.94 5.62
N ALA A 50 -35.93 -9.78 4.41
CA ALA A 50 -36.72 -9.32 3.28
C ALA A 50 -37.68 -10.40 2.75
N ALA A 51 -37.24 -11.67 2.70
CA ALA A 51 -38.09 -12.79 2.32
C ALA A 51 -39.23 -13.04 3.33
N LEU A 52 -38.97 -12.81 4.62
CA LEU A 52 -39.95 -12.92 5.69
C LEU A 52 -40.93 -11.74 5.76
N ALA A 53 -40.44 -10.51 5.57
CA ALA A 53 -41.30 -9.33 5.51
C ALA A 53 -42.20 -9.37 4.27
N GLY A 54 -41.65 -9.86 3.15
CA GLY A 54 -42.34 -9.87 1.87
C GLY A 54 -42.55 -8.47 1.30
N ARG A 55 -43.50 -8.37 0.36
CA ARG A 55 -43.89 -7.15 -0.34
C ARG A 55 -45.41 -7.13 -0.53
N ASP A 56 -45.90 -6.71 -1.69
CA ASP A 56 -47.32 -6.46 -1.97
C ASP A 56 -48.23 -7.69 -1.76
N VAL A 57 -47.68 -8.89 -1.90
CA VAL A 57 -48.39 -10.18 -1.75
C VAL A 57 -48.17 -10.84 -0.38
N GLY A 58 -47.57 -10.13 0.58
CA GLY A 58 -47.19 -10.65 1.89
C GLY A 58 -45.85 -11.41 1.86
N PRO A 59 -45.54 -12.16 2.95
CA PRO A 59 -44.28 -12.90 3.09
C PRO A 59 -44.02 -13.86 1.93
N ALA A 60 -42.79 -13.86 1.41
CA ALA A 60 -42.35 -14.90 0.48
C ALA A 60 -42.20 -16.24 1.19
N ILE A 61 -41.72 -16.18 2.43
CA ILE A 61 -41.46 -17.34 3.27
C ILE A 61 -42.13 -17.13 4.64
N VAL A 62 -42.93 -18.10 5.06
CA VAL A 62 -43.53 -18.18 6.39
C VAL A 62 -42.94 -19.38 7.13
N PRO A 63 -42.02 -19.15 8.10
CA PRO A 63 -41.38 -20.22 8.86
C PRO A 63 -42.39 -21.20 9.48
N GLY A 64 -42.15 -22.49 9.27
CA GLY A 64 -43.02 -23.57 9.74
C GLY A 64 -44.29 -23.80 8.93
N LYS A 65 -44.57 -22.97 7.91
CA LYS A 65 -45.82 -23.03 7.13
C LYS A 65 -45.54 -22.93 5.63
N PRO A 66 -45.09 -24.02 4.99
CA PRO A 66 -44.79 -24.02 3.55
C PRO A 66 -46.02 -23.68 2.71
N ASP A 67 -47.22 -24.13 3.08
CA ASP A 67 -48.44 -23.89 2.30
C ASP A 67 -48.92 -22.43 2.39
N ASP A 68 -48.55 -21.71 3.45
CA ASP A 68 -48.80 -20.27 3.63
C ASP A 68 -47.69 -19.41 2.99
N SER A 69 -46.59 -20.02 2.51
CA SER A 69 -45.45 -19.32 1.92
C SER A 69 -45.69 -19.08 0.43
N SER A 70 -45.74 -17.82 0.01
CA SER A 70 -46.00 -17.51 -1.41
C SER A 70 -44.92 -18.07 -2.35
N LEU A 71 -43.67 -18.23 -1.88
CA LEU A 71 -42.63 -18.94 -2.64
C LEU A 71 -43.09 -20.34 -3.07
N MET A 72 -43.66 -21.14 -2.17
CA MET A 72 -44.11 -22.50 -2.49
C MET A 72 -45.37 -22.48 -3.38
N GLN A 73 -46.28 -21.55 -3.14
CA GLN A 73 -47.48 -21.40 -3.97
C GLN A 73 -47.12 -21.07 -5.43
N ARG A 74 -46.11 -20.22 -5.63
CA ARG A 74 -45.60 -19.84 -6.96
C ARG A 74 -44.84 -20.99 -7.65
N ILE A 75 -44.15 -21.82 -6.88
CA ILE A 75 -43.46 -23.01 -7.42
C ILE A 75 -44.45 -24.11 -7.82
N LEU A 76 -45.57 -24.25 -7.11
CA LEU A 76 -46.53 -25.35 -7.28
C LEU A 76 -47.75 -25.02 -8.15
N THR A 77 -47.97 -23.76 -8.51
CA THR A 77 -49.12 -23.37 -9.34
C THR A 77 -49.00 -23.88 -10.78
N GLU A 78 -50.14 -24.23 -11.38
CA GLU A 78 -50.27 -24.55 -12.80
C GLU A 78 -50.59 -23.31 -13.66
N ASP A 79 -50.85 -22.16 -13.03
CA ASP A 79 -51.06 -20.90 -13.72
C ASP A 79 -49.74 -20.34 -14.24
N HIS A 80 -49.55 -20.41 -15.56
CA HIS A 80 -48.34 -19.96 -16.24
C HIS A 80 -48.00 -18.48 -16.01
N ASP A 81 -48.98 -17.62 -15.71
CA ASP A 81 -48.74 -16.19 -15.42
C ASP A 81 -48.23 -15.97 -13.99
N LEU A 82 -48.40 -16.96 -13.11
CA LEU A 82 -48.03 -16.89 -11.70
C LEU A 82 -46.88 -17.83 -11.33
N GLN A 83 -46.57 -18.80 -12.19
CA GLN A 83 -45.58 -19.84 -11.97
C GLN A 83 -44.17 -19.26 -11.89
N MET A 84 -43.41 -19.70 -10.89
CA MET A 84 -42.00 -19.34 -10.70
C MET A 84 -41.12 -20.60 -10.59
N PRO A 85 -39.97 -20.69 -11.31
CA PRO A 85 -39.51 -19.75 -12.31
C PRO A 85 -40.47 -19.64 -13.51
N PRO A 86 -40.53 -18.48 -14.18
CA PRO A 86 -41.38 -18.29 -15.34
C PRO A 86 -41.08 -19.30 -16.45
N PRO A 87 -42.09 -19.83 -17.17
CA PRO A 87 -41.87 -20.85 -18.22
C PRO A 87 -40.89 -20.42 -19.32
N ASP A 88 -40.85 -19.13 -19.65
CA ASP A 88 -39.96 -18.52 -20.64
C ASP A 88 -38.51 -18.37 -20.16
N SER A 89 -38.26 -18.48 -18.86
CA SER A 89 -36.90 -18.51 -18.29
C SER A 89 -36.12 -19.78 -18.65
N GLY A 90 -36.82 -20.85 -19.06
CA GLY A 90 -36.24 -22.15 -19.35
C GLY A 90 -35.72 -22.92 -18.14
N LYS A 91 -35.96 -22.41 -16.91
CA LYS A 91 -35.54 -23.04 -15.66
C LYS A 91 -36.71 -23.80 -15.02
N GLN A 92 -36.41 -24.97 -14.46
CA GLN A 92 -37.41 -25.78 -13.76
C GLN A 92 -36.77 -26.46 -12.56
N LEU A 93 -37.47 -26.44 -11.43
CA LEU A 93 -37.02 -27.16 -10.24
C LEU A 93 -37.36 -28.64 -10.38
N SER A 94 -36.43 -29.51 -9.96
CA SER A 94 -36.71 -30.94 -9.86
C SER A 94 -37.65 -31.23 -8.67
N PRO A 95 -38.39 -32.36 -8.68
CA PRO A 95 -39.22 -32.76 -7.54
C PRO A 95 -38.45 -32.79 -6.22
N GLU A 96 -37.19 -33.23 -6.24
CA GLU A 96 -36.31 -33.29 -5.07
C GLU A 96 -35.98 -31.88 -4.54
N GLN A 97 -35.74 -30.92 -5.44
CA GLN A 97 -35.47 -29.52 -5.07
C GLN A 97 -36.69 -28.86 -4.43
N ILE A 98 -37.88 -29.09 -5.00
CA ILE A 98 -39.15 -28.58 -4.45
C ILE A 98 -39.38 -29.16 -3.04
N GLN A 99 -39.13 -30.47 -2.87
CA GLN A 99 -39.30 -31.13 -1.59
C GLN A 99 -38.28 -30.65 -0.54
N LEU A 100 -37.06 -30.31 -0.97
CA LEU A 100 -36.03 -29.75 -0.10
C LEU A 100 -36.40 -28.35 0.39
N LEU A 101 -36.89 -27.48 -0.50
CA LEU A 101 -37.42 -26.15 -0.16
C LEU A 101 -38.59 -26.25 0.82
N ARG A 102 -39.55 -27.14 0.55
CA ARG A 102 -40.69 -27.37 1.45
C ARG A 102 -40.24 -27.76 2.86
N ARG A 103 -39.38 -28.79 2.97
CA ARG A 103 -38.89 -29.26 4.28
C ARG A 103 -38.08 -28.19 5.02
N TRP A 104 -37.29 -27.40 4.30
CA TRP A 104 -36.55 -26.28 4.90
C TRP A 104 -37.49 -25.22 5.48
N ILE A 105 -38.57 -24.87 4.77
CA ILE A 105 -39.56 -23.92 5.28
C ILE A 105 -40.29 -24.52 6.49
N GLU A 106 -40.69 -25.79 6.44
CA GLU A 106 -41.28 -26.51 7.58
C GLU A 106 -40.37 -26.51 8.81
N ALA A 107 -39.05 -26.64 8.60
CA ALA A 107 -38.04 -26.59 9.66
C ALA A 107 -37.76 -25.17 10.19
N GLY A 108 -38.45 -24.13 9.70
CA GLY A 108 -38.33 -22.76 10.20
C GLY A 108 -37.57 -21.79 9.28
N ALA A 109 -37.17 -22.23 8.10
CA ALA A 109 -36.51 -21.41 7.07
C ALA A 109 -35.30 -20.61 7.61
N GLU A 110 -34.41 -21.27 8.36
CA GLU A 110 -33.19 -20.61 8.82
C GLU A 110 -32.24 -20.35 7.66
N TYR A 111 -31.73 -19.12 7.58
CA TYR A 111 -30.66 -18.76 6.65
C TYR A 111 -29.34 -18.95 7.37
N GLN A 112 -28.35 -19.47 6.65
CA GLN A 112 -26.99 -19.62 7.14
C GLN A 112 -26.08 -18.66 6.38
N THR A 113 -25.13 -18.05 7.09
CA THR A 113 -24.01 -17.36 6.46
C THR A 113 -23.23 -18.35 5.60
N HIS A 114 -22.76 -17.89 4.43
CA HIS A 114 -21.96 -18.73 3.55
C HIS A 114 -20.73 -19.26 4.29
N TRP A 115 -20.40 -20.55 4.09
CA TRP A 115 -19.39 -21.29 4.86
C TRP A 115 -18.01 -20.61 4.87
N ALA A 116 -17.67 -19.87 3.82
CA ALA A 116 -16.40 -19.17 3.69
C ALA A 116 -16.23 -18.02 4.71
N PHE A 117 -17.32 -17.50 5.29
CA PHE A 117 -17.30 -16.43 6.30
C PHE A 117 -17.52 -16.95 7.72
N LEU A 118 -17.47 -18.26 7.92
CA LEU A 118 -17.57 -18.90 9.23
C LEU A 118 -16.21 -19.49 9.60
N PRO A 119 -15.78 -19.38 10.87
CA PRO A 119 -14.58 -20.06 11.34
C PRO A 119 -14.68 -21.57 11.08
N PRO A 120 -13.65 -22.20 10.48
CA PRO A 120 -13.68 -23.63 10.19
C PRO A 120 -13.74 -24.44 11.50
N GLN A 121 -14.69 -25.35 11.59
CA GLN A 121 -14.82 -26.28 12.72
C GLN A 121 -14.23 -27.64 12.33
N ARG A 122 -13.51 -28.28 13.26
CA ARG A 122 -12.89 -29.59 13.00
C ARG A 122 -13.96 -30.69 13.03
N PRO A 123 -14.27 -31.35 11.90
CA PRO A 123 -15.30 -32.40 11.88
C PRO A 123 -14.79 -33.70 12.51
N PRO A 124 -15.70 -34.59 12.98
CA PRO A 124 -15.33 -35.94 13.38
C PRO A 124 -14.78 -36.73 12.18
N VAL A 125 -13.71 -37.48 12.40
CA VAL A 125 -13.06 -38.29 11.37
C VAL A 125 -13.96 -39.50 11.02
N PRO A 126 -14.22 -39.81 9.73
CA PRO A 126 -15.02 -40.95 9.33
C PRO A 126 -14.47 -42.26 9.90
N ALA A 127 -15.36 -43.08 10.47
CA ALA A 127 -15.03 -44.37 11.08
C ALA A 127 -14.79 -45.49 10.04
N ILE A 128 -13.98 -45.23 9.02
CA ILE A 128 -13.61 -46.20 7.99
C ILE A 128 -12.28 -46.85 8.37
N ARG A 129 -12.22 -48.18 8.33
CA ARG A 129 -10.98 -48.94 8.57
C ARG A 129 -10.42 -49.41 7.24
N SER A 130 -9.21 -48.98 6.93
CA SER A 130 -8.45 -49.42 5.75
C SER A 130 -6.96 -49.20 5.99
N ASN A 131 -6.14 -50.14 5.53
CA ASN A 131 -4.67 -50.00 5.55
C ASN A 131 -4.17 -48.88 4.64
N TRP A 132 -5.03 -48.34 3.78
CA TRP A 132 -4.73 -47.18 2.94
C TRP A 132 -4.74 -45.85 3.71
N ILE A 133 -5.47 -45.78 4.82
CA ILE A 133 -5.57 -44.57 5.65
C ILE A 133 -4.27 -44.43 6.46
N ARG A 134 -3.48 -43.39 6.16
CA ARG A 134 -2.24 -43.02 6.88
C ARG A 134 -2.45 -41.84 7.82
N ASN A 135 -3.36 -40.94 7.48
CA ASN A 135 -3.74 -39.78 8.29
C ASN A 135 -5.26 -39.54 8.25
N PRO A 136 -5.81 -38.65 9.11
CA PRO A 136 -7.25 -38.38 9.14
C PRO A 136 -7.88 -37.91 7.82
N ILE A 137 -7.15 -37.18 6.97
CA ILE A 137 -7.63 -36.68 5.68
C ILE A 137 -7.95 -37.85 4.74
N ASP A 138 -7.14 -38.91 4.77
CA ASP A 138 -7.33 -40.10 3.94
C ASP A 138 -8.68 -40.78 4.23
N ALA A 139 -9.17 -40.72 5.47
CA ALA A 139 -10.48 -41.27 5.82
C ALA A 139 -11.64 -40.53 5.11
N PHE A 140 -11.55 -39.20 5.02
CA PHE A 140 -12.53 -38.39 4.27
C PHE A 140 -12.47 -38.65 2.77
N VAL A 141 -11.26 -38.71 2.20
CA VAL A 141 -11.05 -39.02 0.78
C VAL A 141 -11.59 -40.42 0.44
N LEU A 142 -11.27 -41.42 1.26
CA LEU A 142 -11.71 -42.79 1.05
C LEU A 142 -13.24 -42.93 1.18
N GLN A 143 -13.86 -42.26 2.15
CA GLN A 143 -15.32 -42.21 2.29
C GLN A 143 -15.97 -41.72 0.99
N ARG A 144 -15.44 -40.62 0.42
CA ARG A 144 -15.98 -40.02 -0.81
C ARG A 144 -15.75 -40.88 -2.04
N LEU A 145 -14.61 -41.56 -2.14
CA LEU A 145 -14.33 -42.49 -3.23
C LEU A 145 -15.29 -43.70 -3.16
N GLN A 146 -15.43 -44.31 -2.00
CA GLN A 146 -16.33 -45.45 -1.78
C GLN A 146 -17.79 -45.08 -2.07
N SER A 147 -18.25 -43.91 -1.64
CA SER A 147 -19.62 -43.44 -1.92
C SER A 147 -19.89 -43.24 -3.42
N ARG A 148 -18.85 -43.15 -4.24
CA ARG A 148 -18.92 -43.00 -5.71
C ARG A 148 -18.55 -44.29 -6.46
N GLY A 149 -18.32 -45.40 -5.75
CA GLY A 149 -17.88 -46.66 -6.37
C GLY A 149 -16.47 -46.60 -6.96
N LEU A 150 -15.63 -45.67 -6.47
CA LEU A 150 -14.25 -45.48 -6.90
C LEU A 150 -13.28 -46.08 -5.87
N SER A 151 -12.11 -46.48 -6.36
CA SER A 151 -10.99 -46.98 -5.54
C SER A 151 -9.79 -46.05 -5.69
N PRO A 152 -8.92 -45.93 -4.66
CA PRO A 152 -7.67 -45.19 -4.77
C PRO A 152 -6.79 -45.69 -5.92
N SER A 153 -6.11 -44.76 -6.60
CA SER A 153 -5.10 -45.10 -7.60
C SER A 153 -3.86 -45.73 -6.95
N PRO A 154 -3.10 -46.57 -7.67
CA PRO A 154 -1.84 -47.11 -7.17
C PRO A 154 -0.85 -45.99 -6.83
N GLU A 155 -0.06 -46.21 -5.77
CA GLU A 155 0.96 -45.26 -5.33
C GLU A 155 2.03 -45.09 -6.41
N ALA A 156 2.39 -43.85 -6.73
CA ALA A 156 3.45 -43.57 -7.69
C ALA A 156 4.82 -44.04 -7.15
N SER A 157 5.75 -44.36 -8.06
CA SER A 157 7.11 -44.75 -7.68
C SER A 157 7.76 -43.70 -6.76
N ALA A 158 8.66 -44.13 -5.86
CA ALA A 158 9.32 -43.23 -4.93
C ALA A 158 10.08 -42.10 -5.66
N ALA A 159 10.73 -42.40 -6.78
CA ALA A 159 11.39 -41.40 -7.63
C ALA A 159 10.39 -40.38 -8.21
N THR A 160 9.22 -40.83 -8.67
CA THR A 160 8.15 -39.93 -9.15
C THR A 160 7.61 -39.04 -8.04
N ARG A 161 7.38 -39.61 -6.85
CA ARG A 161 6.90 -38.87 -5.67
C ARG A 161 7.92 -37.82 -5.22
N LEU A 162 9.21 -38.18 -5.16
CA LEU A 162 10.29 -37.25 -4.80
C LEU A 162 10.37 -36.09 -5.80
N ARG A 163 10.28 -36.39 -7.11
CA ARG A 163 10.28 -35.34 -8.14
C ARG A 163 9.11 -34.37 -7.99
N ARG A 164 7.90 -34.89 -7.75
CA ARG A 164 6.71 -34.04 -7.52
C ARG A 164 6.88 -33.18 -6.28
N LEU A 165 7.25 -33.80 -5.15
CA LEU A 165 7.48 -33.10 -3.89
C LEU A 165 8.51 -31.97 -4.03
N SER A 166 9.65 -32.23 -4.69
CA SER A 166 10.69 -31.23 -4.92
C SER A 166 10.19 -30.08 -5.80
N LEU A 167 9.50 -30.37 -6.91
CA LEU A 167 8.94 -29.31 -7.76
C LEU A 167 7.84 -28.51 -7.08
N ASP A 168 7.01 -29.16 -6.25
CA ASP A 168 5.91 -28.51 -5.53
C ASP A 168 6.43 -27.59 -4.42
N LEU A 169 7.43 -28.05 -3.65
CA LEU A 169 7.95 -27.30 -2.50
C LEU A 169 9.03 -26.27 -2.88
N THR A 170 9.97 -26.62 -3.76
CA THR A 170 11.12 -25.75 -4.09
C THR A 170 11.16 -25.30 -5.54
N GLY A 171 10.29 -25.82 -6.41
CA GLY A 171 10.32 -25.52 -7.85
C GLY A 171 11.51 -26.15 -8.59
N LEU A 172 12.36 -26.92 -7.89
CA LEU A 172 13.57 -27.52 -8.42
C LEU A 172 13.45 -29.03 -8.53
N LEU A 173 14.24 -29.62 -9.42
CA LEU A 173 14.38 -31.07 -9.51
C LEU A 173 15.24 -31.60 -8.34
N PRO A 174 14.94 -32.80 -7.82
CA PRO A 174 15.76 -33.40 -6.78
C PRO A 174 17.13 -33.82 -7.33
N GLU A 175 18.11 -33.90 -6.45
CA GLU A 175 19.46 -34.35 -6.80
C GLU A 175 19.48 -35.80 -7.30
N SER A 176 20.42 -36.09 -8.20
CA SER A 176 20.52 -37.43 -8.80
C SER A 176 20.80 -38.54 -7.77
N THR A 177 21.45 -38.19 -6.67
CA THR A 177 21.70 -39.08 -5.52
C THR A 177 20.41 -39.44 -4.80
N ASP A 178 19.52 -38.46 -4.59
CA ASP A 178 18.26 -38.67 -3.88
C ASP A 178 17.28 -39.48 -4.72
N ILE A 179 17.30 -39.31 -6.05
CA ILE A 179 16.54 -40.16 -6.98
C ILE A 179 16.99 -41.62 -6.88
N LYS A 180 18.30 -41.90 -6.82
CA LYS A 180 18.82 -43.27 -6.67
C LYS A 180 18.43 -43.87 -5.32
N ALA A 181 18.57 -43.10 -4.23
CA ALA A 181 18.11 -43.52 -2.90
C ALA A 181 16.60 -43.82 -2.90
N ALA A 182 15.80 -43.01 -3.61
CA ALA A 182 14.37 -43.28 -3.79
C ALA A 182 14.11 -44.61 -4.52
N GLN A 183 14.84 -44.89 -5.59
CA GLN A 183 14.70 -46.12 -6.38
C GLN A 183 15.08 -47.37 -5.58
N HIS A 184 16.01 -47.26 -4.64
CA HIS A 184 16.40 -48.35 -3.74
C HIS A 184 15.55 -48.46 -2.47
N GLY A 185 14.56 -47.57 -2.28
CA GLY A 185 13.69 -47.58 -1.10
C GLY A 185 14.38 -47.10 0.18
N GLU A 186 15.43 -46.30 0.05
CA GLU A 186 16.29 -45.85 1.16
C GLU A 186 15.82 -44.52 1.77
N LEU A 187 14.78 -43.88 1.21
CA LEU A 187 14.28 -42.58 1.68
C LEU A 187 13.42 -42.68 2.94
N ARG A 188 13.65 -41.73 3.85
CA ARG A 188 12.74 -41.39 4.95
C ARG A 188 11.93 -40.15 4.58
N TRP A 189 10.65 -40.35 4.24
CA TRP A 189 9.80 -39.28 3.70
C TRP A 189 9.70 -38.05 4.59
N ASP A 190 9.51 -38.21 5.90
CA ASP A 190 9.40 -37.07 6.81
C ASP A 190 10.67 -36.22 6.78
N THR A 191 11.85 -36.86 6.79
CA THR A 191 13.14 -36.15 6.68
C THR A 191 13.31 -35.42 5.35
N VAL A 192 12.83 -36.02 4.25
CA VAL A 192 12.87 -35.37 2.93
C VAL A 192 11.95 -34.16 2.88
N VAL A 193 10.75 -34.25 3.47
CA VAL A 193 9.80 -33.13 3.52
C VAL A 193 10.38 -31.99 4.34
N GLU A 194 10.87 -32.26 5.56
CA GLU A 194 11.48 -31.25 6.42
C GLU A 194 12.69 -30.58 5.75
N ALA A 195 13.54 -31.34 5.06
CA ALA A 195 14.68 -30.78 4.33
C ALA A 195 14.27 -29.87 3.17
N GLN A 196 13.17 -30.20 2.47
CA GLN A 196 12.64 -29.38 1.38
C GLN A 196 11.97 -28.11 1.91
N LEU A 197 11.24 -28.18 3.03
CA LEU A 197 10.64 -27.01 3.69
C LEU A 197 11.71 -26.06 4.27
N ALA A 198 12.80 -26.60 4.81
CA ALA A 198 13.94 -25.82 5.32
C ALA A 198 14.87 -25.27 4.22
N SER A 199 14.63 -25.62 2.95
CA SER A 199 15.43 -25.14 1.82
C SER A 199 15.15 -23.66 1.57
N PRO A 200 16.16 -22.81 1.30
CA PRO A 200 15.93 -21.41 0.92
C PRO A 200 15.07 -21.26 -0.35
N HIS A 201 15.10 -22.28 -1.22
CA HIS A 201 14.30 -22.33 -2.44
C HIS A 201 12.78 -22.50 -2.18
N PHE A 202 12.38 -22.89 -0.97
CA PHE A 202 10.97 -22.93 -0.58
C PHE A 202 10.35 -21.53 -0.63
N GLY A 203 10.96 -20.57 0.07
CA GLY A 203 10.54 -19.18 0.08
C GLY A 203 10.65 -18.54 -1.30
N GLU A 204 11.64 -18.90 -2.13
CA GLU A 204 11.74 -18.42 -3.52
C GLU A 204 10.56 -18.93 -4.37
N LYS A 205 10.21 -20.22 -4.26
CA LYS A 205 9.12 -20.82 -5.04
C LYS A 205 7.77 -20.20 -4.67
N TRP A 206 7.45 -20.17 -3.38
CA TRP A 206 6.17 -19.66 -2.87
C TRP A 206 6.09 -18.14 -2.88
N GLY A 207 7.21 -17.45 -2.68
CA GLY A 207 7.30 -16.00 -2.73
C GLY A 207 6.87 -15.45 -4.08
N ARG A 208 7.19 -16.11 -5.19
CA ARG A 208 6.72 -15.70 -6.53
C ARG A 208 5.20 -15.63 -6.64
N GLU A 209 4.48 -16.58 -6.04
CA GLU A 209 3.01 -16.60 -6.09
C GLU A 209 2.44 -15.41 -5.29
N TRP A 210 3.04 -15.10 -4.14
CA TRP A 210 2.66 -13.92 -3.35
C TRP A 210 3.03 -12.62 -4.05
N LEU A 211 4.21 -12.54 -4.67
CA LEU A 211 4.68 -11.33 -5.35
C LEU A 211 3.79 -10.96 -6.54
N ASP A 212 3.25 -11.95 -7.25
CA ASP A 212 2.26 -11.74 -8.31
C ASP A 212 0.95 -11.18 -7.71
N ALA A 213 0.45 -11.77 -6.62
CA ALA A 213 -0.73 -11.26 -5.90
C ALA A 213 -0.53 -9.85 -5.34
N ALA A 214 0.69 -9.54 -4.91
CA ALA A 214 1.11 -8.23 -4.41
C ALA A 214 1.45 -7.23 -5.51
N ARG A 215 1.34 -7.60 -6.79
CA ARG A 215 1.63 -6.75 -7.97
C ARG A 215 3.07 -6.24 -8.03
N TYR A 216 4.00 -7.02 -7.50
CA TYR A 216 5.41 -6.67 -7.54
C TYR A 216 5.90 -6.57 -8.99
N ALA A 217 6.57 -5.47 -9.30
CA ALA A 217 7.25 -5.27 -10.57
C ALA A 217 8.55 -4.48 -10.37
N ASP A 218 9.58 -4.82 -11.14
CA ASP A 218 10.85 -4.08 -11.18
C ASP A 218 10.73 -2.79 -12.05
N ALA A 219 9.53 -2.43 -12.50
CA ALA A 219 9.26 -1.27 -13.34
C ALA A 219 7.92 -0.59 -13.01
N ASP A 220 7.72 0.63 -13.52
CA ASP A 220 6.58 1.49 -13.21
C ASP A 220 5.25 1.07 -13.81
N GLY A 221 5.27 0.31 -14.91
CA GLY A 221 4.07 -0.25 -15.55
C GLY A 221 3.28 0.74 -16.41
N PHE A 222 3.78 1.96 -16.64
CA PHE A 222 3.15 3.02 -17.46
C PHE A 222 4.03 3.43 -18.66
N GLU A 223 3.65 4.44 -19.45
CA GLU A 223 4.31 4.80 -20.73
C GLU A 223 5.84 4.93 -20.64
N LYS A 224 6.35 5.59 -19.59
CA LYS A 224 7.79 5.78 -19.38
C LYS A 224 8.50 4.53 -18.85
N ASP A 225 7.74 3.59 -18.28
CA ASP A 225 8.15 2.32 -17.68
C ASP A 225 9.56 2.33 -17.06
N LYS A 226 9.81 3.25 -16.12
CA LYS A 226 11.13 3.33 -15.48
C LYS A 226 11.32 2.17 -14.53
N SER A 227 12.59 1.80 -14.29
CA SER A 227 12.94 0.78 -13.31
C SER A 227 12.67 1.24 -11.88
N ARG A 228 12.26 0.30 -11.04
CA ARG A 228 12.02 0.47 -9.60
C ARG A 228 13.09 -0.24 -8.79
N PHE A 229 13.43 0.32 -7.63
CA PHE A 229 14.37 -0.27 -6.67
C PHE A 229 13.61 -0.80 -5.45
N VAL A 230 12.75 -1.79 -5.66
CA VAL A 230 11.83 -2.34 -4.62
C VAL A 230 12.17 -3.77 -4.20
N TRP A 231 13.33 -4.29 -4.62
CA TRP A 231 13.74 -5.68 -4.40
C TRP A 231 13.86 -6.08 -2.92
N PHE A 232 14.04 -5.12 -2.00
CA PHE A 232 13.97 -5.39 -0.56
C PHE A 232 12.62 -6.00 -0.15
N TYR A 233 11.51 -5.58 -0.78
CA TYR A 233 10.19 -6.17 -0.53
C TYR A 233 10.13 -7.63 -1.00
N ARG A 234 10.66 -7.92 -2.19
CA ARG A 234 10.80 -9.30 -2.70
C ARG A 234 11.57 -10.18 -1.72
N ASP A 235 12.73 -9.70 -1.28
CA ASP A 235 13.59 -10.46 -0.37
C ASP A 235 12.93 -10.62 1.00
N TRP A 236 12.22 -9.60 1.50
CA TRP A 236 11.42 -9.70 2.71
C TRP A 236 10.32 -10.77 2.61
N VAL A 237 9.59 -10.85 1.49
CA VAL A 237 8.58 -11.89 1.27
C VAL A 237 9.21 -13.30 1.28
N VAL A 238 10.30 -13.48 0.53
CA VAL A 238 11.02 -14.76 0.46
C VAL A 238 11.54 -15.19 1.84
N ASN A 239 12.15 -14.25 2.57
CA ASN A 239 12.66 -14.50 3.91
C ASN A 239 11.54 -14.76 4.93
N SER A 240 10.38 -14.11 4.77
CA SER A 240 9.19 -14.33 5.61
C SER A 240 8.65 -15.75 5.49
N LEU A 241 8.63 -16.29 4.27
CA LEU A 241 8.21 -17.66 4.03
C LEU A 241 9.24 -18.67 4.55
N ASN A 242 10.53 -18.41 4.35
CA ASN A 242 11.60 -19.28 4.84
C ASN A 242 11.71 -19.32 6.37
N ARG A 243 11.30 -18.25 7.07
CA ARG A 243 11.25 -18.21 8.55
C ARG A 243 9.95 -18.76 9.14
N ASP A 244 9.05 -19.28 8.29
CA ASP A 244 7.72 -19.77 8.68
C ASP A 244 6.94 -18.72 9.50
N MET A 245 6.96 -17.47 9.02
CA MET A 245 6.25 -16.37 9.67
C MET A 245 4.75 -16.67 9.75
N PRO A 246 4.11 -16.53 10.92
CA PRO A 246 2.66 -16.68 11.04
C PRO A 246 1.93 -15.79 10.04
N TYR A 247 0.91 -16.34 9.38
CA TYR A 247 0.21 -15.64 8.30
C TYR A 247 -0.41 -14.33 8.75
N ASP A 248 -0.93 -14.27 9.98
CA ASP A 248 -1.47 -13.05 10.59
C ASP A 248 -0.39 -11.96 10.78
N GLU A 249 0.79 -12.32 11.31
CA GLU A 249 1.92 -11.40 11.41
C GLU A 249 2.40 -10.92 10.02
N PHE A 250 2.46 -11.82 9.05
CA PHE A 250 2.82 -11.52 7.66
C PHE A 250 1.84 -10.52 7.02
N LEU A 251 0.54 -10.65 7.26
CA LEU A 251 -0.47 -9.70 6.78
C LEU A 251 -0.39 -8.35 7.51
N ILE A 252 -0.25 -8.36 8.84
CA ILE A 252 -0.17 -7.13 9.65
C ILE A 252 1.03 -6.29 9.23
N ALA A 253 2.20 -6.90 9.06
CA ALA A 253 3.41 -6.20 8.63
C ALA A 253 3.25 -5.51 7.26
N GLN A 254 2.45 -6.07 6.36
CA GLN A 254 2.21 -5.51 5.02
C GLN A 254 1.13 -4.43 4.99
N LEU A 255 0.16 -4.48 5.91
CA LEU A 255 -0.93 -3.51 5.98
C LEU A 255 -0.58 -2.28 6.83
N ALA A 256 0.25 -2.46 7.85
CA ALA A 256 0.48 -1.44 8.88
C ALA A 256 1.83 -1.63 9.60
N GLY A 257 2.84 -2.19 8.93
CA GLY A 257 4.15 -2.42 9.53
C GLY A 257 4.81 -1.13 10.03
N ASP A 258 4.73 -0.06 9.24
CA ASP A 258 5.18 1.29 9.59
C ASP A 258 4.46 1.89 10.81
N LEU A 259 3.29 1.39 11.17
CA LEU A 259 2.50 1.80 12.34
C LEU A 259 2.74 0.91 13.57
N LEU A 260 3.53 -0.16 13.45
CA LEU A 260 3.86 -1.02 14.60
C LEU A 260 4.74 -0.27 15.61
N PRO A 261 4.59 -0.55 16.92
CA PRO A 261 5.53 -0.05 17.91
C PRO A 261 6.95 -0.50 17.57
N ASP A 262 7.91 0.43 17.62
CA ASP A 262 9.32 0.18 17.32
C ASP A 262 9.58 -0.36 15.90
N ALA A 263 8.74 0.01 14.92
CA ALA A 263 8.88 -0.39 13.51
C ALA A 263 10.31 -0.17 13.00
N GLY A 264 10.95 -1.25 12.57
CA GLY A 264 12.27 -1.25 11.96
C GLY A 264 12.18 -1.20 10.44
N GLN A 265 13.33 -1.44 9.79
CA GLN A 265 13.39 -1.46 8.33
C GLN A 265 12.54 -2.58 7.73
N ASP A 266 12.49 -3.76 8.36
CA ASP A 266 11.70 -4.89 7.84
C ASP A 266 10.21 -4.57 7.81
N GLU A 267 9.68 -3.90 8.84
CA GLU A 267 8.29 -3.49 8.91
C GLU A 267 7.97 -2.36 7.91
N LEU A 268 8.89 -1.42 7.72
CA LEU A 268 8.77 -0.38 6.68
C LEU A 268 8.77 -1.00 5.27
N VAL A 269 9.68 -1.94 5.01
CA VAL A 269 9.78 -2.67 3.74
C VAL A 269 8.52 -3.50 3.49
N ALA A 270 8.01 -4.19 4.51
CA ALA A 270 6.80 -5.00 4.42
C ALA A 270 5.59 -4.16 3.99
N THR A 271 5.43 -2.97 4.58
CA THR A 271 4.35 -2.01 4.23
C THR A 271 4.43 -1.56 2.77
N GLY A 272 5.56 -1.77 2.09
CA GLY A 272 5.73 -1.62 0.65
C GLY A 272 4.72 -2.41 -0.20
N PHE A 273 4.01 -3.41 0.34
CA PHE A 273 2.85 -4.03 -0.31
C PHE A 273 1.86 -2.97 -0.83
N LEU A 274 1.58 -1.94 -0.02
CA LEU A 274 0.68 -0.85 -0.37
C LEU A 274 1.26 0.10 -1.43
N ARG A 275 2.53 -0.03 -1.80
CA ARG A 275 3.23 0.83 -2.79
C ARG A 275 3.51 0.13 -4.12
N ASN A 276 3.09 -1.13 -4.29
CA ASN A 276 3.29 -1.87 -5.54
C ASN A 276 2.35 -1.44 -6.68
N SER A 277 1.37 -0.56 -6.43
CA SER A 277 0.57 0.04 -7.50
C SER A 277 1.46 0.64 -8.59
N MET A 278 0.99 0.64 -9.84
CA MET A 278 1.71 1.28 -10.95
C MET A 278 1.96 2.78 -10.62
N ILE A 279 3.01 3.38 -11.21
CA ILE A 279 3.43 4.78 -10.93
C ILE A 279 3.41 5.53 -12.26
N ASN A 280 2.66 6.63 -12.32
CA ASN A 280 2.57 7.47 -13.51
C ASN A 280 3.39 8.76 -13.31
N GLU A 281 4.43 8.93 -14.11
CA GLU A 281 5.29 10.12 -14.13
C GLU A 281 5.19 10.92 -15.44
N GLU A 282 4.12 10.73 -16.20
CA GLU A 282 3.86 11.45 -17.45
C GLU A 282 3.63 12.95 -17.20
N GLY A 283 4.09 13.78 -18.15
CA GLY A 283 3.87 15.22 -18.07
C GLY A 283 2.41 15.55 -18.38
N GLY A 284 1.67 16.08 -17.40
CA GLY A 284 0.26 16.47 -17.56
C GLY A 284 -0.74 15.58 -16.84
N VAL A 285 -0.28 14.52 -16.14
CA VAL A 285 -1.13 13.75 -15.22
C VAL A 285 -1.68 14.68 -14.12
N ASP A 286 -2.96 14.53 -13.77
CA ASP A 286 -3.48 15.17 -12.56
C ASP A 286 -3.08 14.31 -11.34
N PRO A 287 -2.24 14.83 -10.43
CA PRO A 287 -1.80 14.08 -9.25
C PRO A 287 -2.95 13.57 -8.40
N GLU A 288 -4.06 14.33 -8.29
CA GLU A 288 -5.18 13.91 -7.45
C GLU A 288 -5.99 12.77 -8.09
N GLN A 289 -6.19 12.82 -9.40
CA GLN A 289 -6.80 11.70 -10.13
C GLN A 289 -5.95 10.43 -9.96
N PHE A 290 -4.64 10.54 -10.19
CA PHE A 290 -3.74 9.40 -10.12
C PHE A 290 -3.65 8.82 -8.70
N ARG A 291 -3.66 9.67 -7.66
CA ARG A 291 -3.72 9.23 -6.26
C ARG A 291 -4.97 8.40 -5.97
N MET A 292 -6.12 8.77 -6.54
CA MET A 292 -7.36 7.99 -6.42
C MET A 292 -7.31 6.67 -7.18
N GLU A 293 -6.76 6.66 -8.40
CA GLU A 293 -6.55 5.43 -9.17
C GLU A 293 -5.64 4.44 -8.42
N ALA A 294 -4.51 4.91 -7.88
CA ALA A 294 -3.61 4.12 -7.04
C ALA A 294 -4.31 3.61 -5.76
N MET A 295 -5.18 4.40 -5.14
CA MET A 295 -5.95 3.96 -3.97
C MET A 295 -6.93 2.84 -4.31
N PHE A 296 -7.63 2.93 -5.45
CA PHE A 296 -8.52 1.84 -5.90
C PHE A 296 -7.72 0.57 -6.24
N ASP A 297 -6.53 0.71 -6.80
CA ASP A 297 -5.59 -0.38 -7.06
C ASP A 297 -5.18 -1.10 -5.77
N ARG A 298 -4.79 -0.33 -4.73
CA ARG A 298 -4.45 -0.85 -3.39
C ARG A 298 -5.61 -1.61 -2.76
N MET A 299 -6.81 -1.04 -2.80
CA MET A 299 -8.03 -1.68 -2.29
C MET A 299 -8.26 -3.03 -2.97
N ASP A 300 -8.10 -3.09 -4.29
CA ASP A 300 -8.27 -4.32 -5.06
C ASP A 300 -7.17 -5.35 -4.76
N ALA A 301 -5.92 -4.91 -4.56
CA ALA A 301 -4.83 -5.78 -4.14
C ALA A 301 -5.09 -6.40 -2.75
N VAL A 302 -5.50 -5.60 -1.75
CA VAL A 302 -5.88 -6.11 -0.42
C VAL A 302 -7.04 -7.11 -0.52
N GLY A 303 -8.09 -6.77 -1.28
CA GLY A 303 -9.24 -7.64 -1.48
C GLY A 303 -8.85 -9.00 -2.06
N LYS A 304 -8.10 -9.00 -3.18
CA LYS A 304 -7.75 -10.23 -3.89
C LYS A 304 -6.65 -11.05 -3.19
N ALA A 305 -5.59 -10.40 -2.72
CA ALA A 305 -4.42 -11.10 -2.16
C ALA A 305 -4.64 -11.56 -0.71
N MET A 306 -5.34 -10.77 0.11
CA MET A 306 -5.47 -11.04 1.55
C MET A 306 -6.84 -11.60 1.92
N LEU A 307 -7.92 -11.01 1.38
CA LEU A 307 -9.28 -11.46 1.71
C LEU A 307 -9.76 -12.61 0.81
N GLY A 308 -9.14 -12.79 -0.37
CA GLY A 308 -9.64 -13.71 -1.39
C GLY A 308 -10.98 -13.27 -1.98
N LEU A 309 -11.29 -11.97 -1.97
CA LEU A 309 -12.57 -11.39 -2.40
C LEU A 309 -12.36 -10.31 -3.46
N THR A 310 -13.24 -10.27 -4.46
CA THR A 310 -13.26 -9.21 -5.48
C THR A 310 -14.06 -8.00 -5.00
N ILE A 311 -13.46 -7.16 -4.15
CA ILE A 311 -14.20 -6.04 -3.53
C ILE A 311 -14.51 -4.88 -4.48
N GLN A 312 -13.95 -4.85 -5.69
CA GLN A 312 -14.03 -3.72 -6.62
C GLN A 312 -15.46 -3.36 -7.06
N CYS A 313 -16.38 -4.33 -7.18
CA CYS A 313 -17.77 -4.00 -7.51
C CYS A 313 -18.41 -3.06 -6.47
N SER A 314 -17.97 -3.17 -5.21
CA SER A 314 -18.42 -2.31 -4.10
C SER A 314 -18.05 -0.84 -4.24
N GLN A 315 -17.18 -0.49 -5.19
CA GLN A 315 -16.86 0.90 -5.51
C GLN A 315 -18.11 1.66 -5.95
N CYS A 316 -18.93 1.07 -6.83
CA CYS A 316 -20.08 1.77 -7.43
C CYS A 316 -21.43 1.41 -6.80
N HIS A 317 -21.57 0.20 -6.26
CA HIS A 317 -22.82 -0.31 -5.68
C HIS A 317 -22.50 -1.47 -4.72
N ASN A 318 -23.42 -1.89 -3.84
CA ASN A 318 -23.20 -3.10 -3.02
C ASN A 318 -22.78 -4.31 -3.87
N HIS A 319 -21.86 -5.12 -3.37
CA HIS A 319 -21.36 -6.27 -4.11
C HIS A 319 -22.50 -7.22 -4.53
N LYS A 320 -22.41 -7.76 -5.76
CA LYS A 320 -23.51 -8.52 -6.38
C LYS A 320 -23.74 -9.89 -5.73
N TYR A 321 -22.67 -10.53 -5.26
CA TYR A 321 -22.70 -11.91 -4.77
C TYR A 321 -22.24 -12.04 -3.31
N ASP A 322 -21.07 -11.49 -2.99
CA ASP A 322 -20.54 -11.43 -1.63
C ASP A 322 -21.27 -10.42 -0.73
N PRO A 323 -21.33 -10.66 0.60
CA PRO A 323 -22.03 -9.82 1.57
C PRO A 323 -21.21 -8.58 1.94
N LEU A 324 -20.82 -7.80 0.93
CA LEU A 324 -20.06 -6.56 1.10
C LEU A 324 -20.86 -5.36 0.60
N THR A 325 -21.11 -4.41 1.47
CA THR A 325 -21.78 -3.16 1.11
C THR A 325 -20.81 -2.12 0.54
N GLN A 326 -21.32 -1.18 -0.26
CA GLN A 326 -20.55 -0.02 -0.71
C GLN A 326 -20.07 0.83 0.48
N ASN A 327 -20.87 0.92 1.55
CA ASN A 327 -20.47 1.64 2.75
C ASN A 327 -19.21 1.00 3.38
N GLU A 328 -19.18 -0.32 3.53
CA GLU A 328 -18.00 -1.03 4.04
C GLU A 328 -16.77 -0.85 3.16
N TYR A 329 -16.94 -0.85 1.83
CA TYR A 329 -15.85 -0.54 0.90
C TYR A 329 -15.26 0.85 1.15
N TYR A 330 -16.10 1.89 1.29
CA TYR A 330 -15.60 3.24 1.56
C TYR A 330 -15.11 3.45 3.00
N ARG A 331 -15.53 2.62 3.96
CA ARG A 331 -14.93 2.57 5.30
C ARG A 331 -13.51 2.02 5.25
N MET A 332 -13.28 0.94 4.49
CA MET A 332 -11.92 0.42 4.25
C MET A 332 -11.06 1.45 3.50
N PHE A 333 -11.62 2.07 2.46
CA PHE A 333 -10.96 3.15 1.72
C PHE A 333 -10.51 4.27 2.64
N ALA A 334 -11.37 4.72 3.57
CA ALA A 334 -11.02 5.79 4.50
C ALA A 334 -9.82 5.47 5.40
N TYR A 335 -9.62 4.21 5.78
CA TYR A 335 -8.45 3.79 6.56
C TYR A 335 -7.16 3.86 5.75
N LEU A 336 -7.18 3.41 4.49
CA LEU A 336 -6.00 3.43 3.62
C LEU A 336 -5.74 4.82 3.03
N ASN A 337 -6.79 5.63 2.86
CA ASN A 337 -6.73 6.98 2.30
C ASN A 337 -6.36 8.05 3.35
N ASN A 338 -5.41 7.71 4.21
CA ASN A 338 -4.78 8.60 5.19
C ASN A 338 -3.27 8.26 5.27
N CYS A 339 -2.63 8.20 4.09
CA CYS A 339 -1.23 7.82 3.96
C CYS A 339 -0.49 8.82 3.06
N ASP A 340 0.81 8.92 3.31
CA ASP A 340 1.73 9.70 2.51
C ASP A 340 2.46 8.82 1.50
N GLU A 341 2.87 9.38 0.36
CA GLU A 341 3.58 8.63 -0.70
C GLU A 341 5.10 8.61 -0.46
N ALA A 342 5.53 8.37 0.78
CA ALA A 342 6.92 8.49 1.21
C ALA A 342 7.89 7.57 0.43
N GLN A 343 9.07 8.07 0.07
CA GLN A 343 10.16 7.22 -0.42
C GLN A 343 11.17 7.04 0.72
N ALA A 344 11.35 5.80 1.19
CA ALA A 344 12.23 5.50 2.31
C ALA A 344 13.60 5.00 1.84
N THR A 345 14.64 5.36 2.58
CA THR A 345 15.97 4.74 2.41
C THR A 345 16.00 3.44 3.18
N VAL A 346 16.43 2.37 2.51
CA VAL A 346 16.61 1.04 3.11
C VAL A 346 18.02 0.55 2.80
N TYR A 347 18.58 -0.23 3.71
CA TYR A 347 19.98 -0.63 3.71
C TYR A 347 20.12 -2.15 3.76
N THR A 348 21.13 -2.69 3.11
CA THR A 348 21.46 -4.11 3.29
C THR A 348 21.92 -4.38 4.71
N ARG A 349 21.97 -5.65 5.11
CA ARG A 349 22.46 -6.03 6.45
C ARG A 349 23.91 -5.57 6.67
N GLU A 350 24.74 -5.65 5.64
CA GLU A 350 26.13 -5.18 5.69
C GLU A 350 26.19 -3.66 5.86
N GLU A 351 25.35 -2.91 5.13
CA GLU A 351 25.27 -1.45 5.24
C GLU A 351 24.74 -1.02 6.62
N GLN A 352 23.74 -1.71 7.16
CA GLN A 352 23.25 -1.46 8.52
C GLN A 352 24.35 -1.66 9.56
N GLN A 353 25.12 -2.74 9.45
CA GLN A 353 26.26 -2.97 10.33
C GLN A 353 27.32 -1.86 10.19
N GLN A 354 27.61 -1.44 8.97
CA GLN A 354 28.54 -0.34 8.72
C GLN A 354 28.05 0.98 9.32
N ILE A 355 26.75 1.27 9.24
CA ILE A 355 26.14 2.46 9.84
C ILE A 355 26.31 2.42 11.36
N ILE A 356 26.03 1.28 12.00
CA ILE A 356 26.21 1.10 13.46
C ILE A 356 27.66 1.36 13.86
N ASP A 357 28.62 0.79 13.12
CA ASP A 357 30.04 0.93 13.40
C ASP A 357 30.50 2.39 13.23
N LEU A 358 30.01 3.10 12.20
CA LEU A 358 30.31 4.51 11.97
C LEU A 358 29.69 5.41 13.04
N GLN A 359 28.46 5.15 13.47
CA GLN A 359 27.81 5.90 14.55
C GLN A 359 28.57 5.76 15.88
N ALA A 360 29.08 4.56 16.17
CA ALA A 360 29.92 4.33 17.34
C ALA A 360 31.24 5.14 17.27
N GLN A 361 31.87 5.20 16.08
CA GLN A 361 33.08 6.00 15.86
C GLN A 361 32.81 7.51 16.00
N ILE A 362 31.72 8.01 15.40
CA ILE A 362 31.30 9.42 15.50
C ILE A 362 31.09 9.78 16.97
N SER A 363 30.34 8.97 17.72
CA SER A 363 30.08 9.20 19.14
C SER A 363 31.37 9.27 19.97
N ALA A 364 32.33 8.39 19.69
CA ALA A 364 33.64 8.41 20.35
C ALA A 364 34.44 9.69 20.03
N LEU A 365 34.44 10.13 18.77
CA LEU A 365 35.09 11.37 18.34
C LEU A 365 34.44 12.61 18.93
N GLU A 366 33.10 12.66 18.96
CA GLU A 366 32.36 13.76 19.60
C GLU A 366 32.67 13.86 21.08
N GLU A 367 32.73 12.74 21.80
CA GLU A 367 33.10 12.72 23.21
C GLU A 367 34.56 13.18 23.42
N GLN A 368 35.47 12.78 22.53
CA GLN A 368 36.85 13.28 22.56
C GLN A 368 36.91 14.79 22.30
N LEU A 369 36.12 15.31 21.36
CA LEU A 369 36.04 16.74 21.06
C LEU A 369 35.48 17.51 22.25
N ARG A 370 34.42 17.00 22.90
CA ARG A 370 33.82 17.59 24.10
C ARG A 370 34.82 17.67 25.25
N ARG A 371 35.59 16.60 25.47
CA ARG A 371 36.66 16.57 26.50
C ARG A 371 37.81 17.51 26.19
N SER A 372 38.25 17.58 24.93
CA SER A 372 39.38 18.44 24.55
C SER A 372 39.00 19.91 24.44
N ASN A 373 37.73 20.24 24.24
CA ASN A 373 37.20 21.60 24.15
C ASN A 373 36.20 21.90 25.28
N GLY A 374 36.52 21.54 26.53
CA GLY A 374 35.60 21.76 27.66
C GLY A 374 35.19 23.23 27.88
N ASP A 375 35.98 24.18 27.37
CA ASP A 375 35.75 25.62 27.41
C ASP A 375 34.88 26.15 26.25
N TRP A 376 34.42 25.29 25.34
CA TRP A 376 33.61 25.72 24.19
C TRP A 376 32.35 26.53 24.58
N PRO A 377 31.62 26.23 25.69
CA PRO A 377 30.44 27.01 26.06
C PRO A 377 30.81 28.46 26.41
N GLU A 378 31.94 28.65 27.08
CA GLU A 378 32.46 29.97 27.48
C GLU A 378 32.91 30.75 26.25
N ARG A 379 33.65 30.10 25.34
CA ARG A 379 34.05 30.68 24.04
C ARG A 379 32.84 31.09 23.21
N MET A 380 31.80 30.26 23.17
CA MET A 380 30.54 30.54 22.48
C MET A 380 29.79 31.71 23.15
N ALA A 381 29.76 31.78 24.47
CA ALA A 381 29.13 32.89 25.20
C ALA A 381 29.84 34.22 24.95
N ILE A 382 31.18 34.23 24.97
CA ILE A 382 32.00 35.41 24.66
C ILE A 382 31.75 35.85 23.21
N TRP A 383 31.76 34.92 22.26
CA TRP A 383 31.46 35.23 20.87
C TRP A 383 30.04 35.81 20.71
N LYS A 384 29.01 35.20 21.31
CA LYS A 384 27.63 35.72 21.27
C LYS A 384 27.52 37.12 21.85
N ALA A 385 28.15 37.37 23.00
CA ALA A 385 28.18 38.70 23.63
C ALA A 385 28.93 39.75 22.79
N SER A 386 29.92 39.32 21.99
CA SER A 386 30.63 40.21 21.06
C SER A 386 29.80 40.62 19.83
N ARG A 387 28.70 39.92 19.54
CA ARG A 387 27.87 40.17 18.36
C ARG A 387 26.74 41.13 18.71
N PRO A 388 26.40 42.09 17.83
CA PRO A 388 25.20 42.89 18.01
C PRO A 388 23.98 41.96 18.09
N GLN A 389 23.24 41.99 19.19
CA GLN A 389 21.93 41.35 19.25
C GLN A 389 20.94 42.23 18.50
N SER A 390 20.22 41.63 17.55
CA SER A 390 19.06 42.25 16.92
C SER A 390 17.82 41.81 17.67
N ASP A 391 17.01 42.75 18.13
CA ASP A 391 15.68 42.48 18.69
C ASP A 391 14.62 42.24 17.60
N GLN A 392 15.01 42.36 16.31
CA GLN A 392 14.10 42.13 15.19
C GLN A 392 14.01 40.64 14.84
N ALA A 393 12.80 40.09 14.93
CA ALA A 393 12.49 38.74 14.50
C ALA A 393 12.35 38.67 12.97
N TRP A 394 12.68 37.50 12.39
CA TRP A 394 12.34 37.21 10.99
C TRP A 394 10.82 37.21 10.81
N GLN A 395 10.34 37.86 9.76
CA GLN A 395 8.93 37.83 9.39
C GLN A 395 8.70 36.76 8.32
N VAL A 396 7.87 35.76 8.64
CA VAL A 396 7.40 34.78 7.66
C VAL A 396 6.47 35.48 6.68
N VAL A 397 6.74 35.29 5.38
CA VAL A 397 5.95 35.85 4.29
C VAL A 397 5.06 34.79 3.66
N ARG A 398 3.86 35.18 3.20
CA ARG A 398 2.93 34.28 2.51
C ARG A 398 2.85 34.65 1.03
N PRO A 399 3.40 33.83 0.13
CA PRO A 399 3.38 34.16 -1.30
C PRO A 399 2.01 33.91 -1.93
N GLN A 400 1.71 34.70 -2.94
CA GLN A 400 0.71 34.35 -3.94
C GLN A 400 1.36 33.32 -4.87
N LEU A 401 0.74 32.15 -4.96
CA LEU A 401 1.21 31.06 -5.81
C LEU A 401 0.66 31.24 -7.22
N ASP A 402 1.54 31.21 -8.21
CA ASP A 402 1.13 31.00 -9.60
C ASP A 402 0.93 29.50 -9.82
N SER A 403 -0.23 29.12 -10.36
CA SER A 403 -0.58 27.74 -10.68
C SER A 403 -0.14 27.33 -12.10
N SER A 404 0.69 28.14 -12.77
CA SER A 404 1.17 27.85 -14.12
C SER A 404 2.37 26.89 -14.14
N GLY A 405 2.33 25.89 -15.02
CA GLY A 405 3.42 24.91 -15.21
C GLY A 405 3.14 23.50 -14.65
N GLY A 406 4.06 22.55 -14.91
CA GLY A 406 3.91 21.15 -14.52
C GLY A 406 4.26 20.83 -13.06
N GLN A 407 5.00 21.73 -12.40
CA GLN A 407 5.31 21.66 -10.96
C GLN A 407 4.24 22.44 -10.19
N LYS A 408 3.51 21.77 -9.30
CA LYS A 408 2.49 22.39 -8.45
C LYS A 408 3.10 22.84 -7.13
N HIS A 409 2.59 23.94 -6.59
CA HIS A 409 2.97 24.48 -5.28
C HIS A 409 1.72 24.58 -4.40
N TYR A 410 1.85 24.16 -3.14
CA TYR A 410 0.77 24.20 -2.14
C TYR A 410 1.22 25.03 -0.95
N LEU A 411 0.46 26.07 -0.61
CA LEU A 411 0.71 26.90 0.55
C LEU A 411 0.11 26.21 1.78
N LEU A 412 0.95 25.89 2.76
CA LEU A 412 0.54 25.26 4.02
C LEU A 412 0.12 26.30 5.06
N GLU A 413 -0.54 25.85 6.13
CA GLU A 413 -1.12 26.74 7.16
C GLU A 413 -0.06 27.59 7.88
N ASP A 414 1.15 27.08 8.03
CA ASP A 414 2.29 27.76 8.64
C ASP A 414 2.98 28.79 7.71
N GLY A 415 2.57 28.85 6.44
CA GLY A 415 3.13 29.73 5.42
C GLY A 415 4.26 29.10 4.59
N SER A 416 4.62 27.84 4.85
CA SER A 416 5.56 27.10 4.00
C SER A 416 4.91 26.69 2.68
N VAL A 417 5.74 26.38 1.68
CA VAL A 417 5.29 26.01 0.33
C VAL A 417 5.80 24.62 -0.02
N LEU A 418 4.89 23.66 -0.16
CA LEU A 418 5.21 22.30 -0.59
C LEU A 418 5.11 22.19 -2.12
N ALA A 419 6.18 21.74 -2.76
CA ALA A 419 6.22 21.49 -4.19
C ALA A 419 5.89 20.01 -4.49
N GLN A 420 4.99 19.74 -5.44
CA GLN A 420 4.64 18.38 -5.89
C GLN A 420 4.43 18.31 -7.41
N GLY A 421 4.03 17.14 -7.93
CA GLY A 421 3.79 16.91 -9.36
C GLY A 421 5.08 16.63 -10.13
N TYR A 422 5.21 17.14 -11.36
CA TYR A 422 6.41 16.91 -12.17
C TYR A 422 7.64 17.60 -11.55
N ALA A 423 8.75 16.86 -11.42
CA ALA A 423 10.04 17.36 -10.95
C ALA A 423 11.05 17.37 -12.12
N PRO A 424 11.14 18.45 -12.91
CA PRO A 424 12.12 18.54 -13.98
C PRO A 424 13.53 18.64 -13.41
N THR A 425 14.55 18.32 -14.21
CA THR A 425 15.94 18.58 -13.83
C THR A 425 16.13 20.07 -13.58
N ARG A 426 15.76 20.93 -14.55
CA ARG A 426 15.77 22.38 -14.36
C ARG A 426 14.39 22.97 -14.10
N HIS A 427 14.31 23.89 -13.15
CA HIS A 427 13.10 24.65 -12.89
C HIS A 427 13.42 26.06 -12.43
N THR A 428 12.51 26.98 -12.66
CA THR A 428 12.55 28.30 -12.03
C THR A 428 11.20 28.55 -11.42
N THR A 429 11.17 28.77 -10.12
CA THR A 429 9.95 29.09 -9.40
C THR A 429 9.95 30.56 -9.03
N GLU A 430 8.83 31.23 -9.26
CA GLU A 430 8.61 32.61 -8.84
C GLU A 430 7.52 32.68 -7.78
N PHE A 431 7.79 33.42 -6.71
CA PHE A 431 6.85 33.66 -5.62
C PHE A 431 6.74 35.17 -5.40
N THR A 432 5.52 35.70 -5.45
CA THR A 432 5.30 37.13 -5.18
C THR A 432 4.60 37.32 -3.84
N VAL A 433 5.14 38.22 -3.02
CA VAL A 433 4.66 38.56 -1.69
C VAL A 433 4.41 40.06 -1.62
N GLU A 434 3.36 40.48 -0.91
CA GLU A 434 3.23 41.86 -0.44
C GLU A 434 3.55 41.93 1.05
N THR A 435 4.34 42.92 1.46
CA THR A 435 4.75 43.15 2.85
C THR A 435 4.71 44.62 3.20
N ASP A 436 4.43 44.93 4.47
CA ASP A 436 4.41 46.30 5.02
C ASP A 436 5.75 46.69 5.67
N LEU A 437 6.79 45.86 5.51
CA LEU A 437 8.13 46.17 6.02
C LEU A 437 8.68 47.45 5.40
N GLU A 438 9.17 48.36 6.23
CA GLU A 438 9.75 49.63 5.78
C GLU A 438 11.17 49.49 5.21
N SER A 439 11.87 48.43 5.58
CA SER A 439 13.23 48.13 5.10
C SER A 439 13.48 46.64 5.00
N LEU A 440 14.19 46.21 3.96
CA LEU A 440 14.55 44.81 3.73
C LEU A 440 16.07 44.62 3.88
N THR A 441 16.50 44.17 5.06
CA THR A 441 17.92 44.07 5.43
C THR A 441 18.52 42.69 5.17
N GLY A 442 17.69 41.68 4.93
CA GLY A 442 18.12 40.32 4.65
C GLY A 442 16.94 39.43 4.30
N PHE A 443 17.24 38.30 3.68
CA PHE A 443 16.26 37.31 3.25
C PHE A 443 16.72 35.95 3.73
N ARG A 444 15.83 35.19 4.39
CA ARG A 444 16.10 33.84 4.84
C ARG A 444 15.27 32.86 4.02
N LEU A 445 15.92 31.87 3.44
CA LEU A 445 15.31 30.71 2.81
C LEU A 445 15.44 29.53 3.76
N GLU A 446 14.31 28.98 4.19
CA GLU A 446 14.25 27.77 5.02
C GLU A 446 13.84 26.59 4.14
N LEU A 447 14.67 25.56 4.12
CA LEU A 447 14.42 24.29 3.46
C LEU A 447 13.90 23.31 4.51
N LEU A 448 12.65 22.90 4.38
CA LEU A 448 11.93 22.11 5.38
C LEU A 448 11.72 20.67 4.90
N ASN A 449 11.79 19.73 5.84
CA ASN A 449 11.42 18.34 5.57
C ASN A 449 9.91 18.17 5.54
N ASP A 450 9.46 17.20 4.74
CA ASP A 450 8.07 16.78 4.66
C ASP A 450 8.03 15.30 4.25
N HIS A 451 7.12 14.52 4.82
CA HIS A 451 7.02 13.07 4.56
C HIS A 451 6.68 12.74 3.10
N ASN A 452 6.11 13.68 2.34
CA ASN A 452 5.76 13.52 0.93
C ASN A 452 6.95 13.83 0.00
N LEU A 453 8.06 14.32 0.54
CA LEU A 453 9.27 14.54 -0.23
C LEU A 453 10.12 13.26 -0.27
N PRO A 454 10.84 13.00 -1.37
CA PRO A 454 11.75 11.86 -1.46
C PRO A 454 12.69 11.82 -0.27
N HIS A 455 12.80 10.68 0.42
CA HIS A 455 13.65 10.52 1.61
C HIS A 455 13.37 11.53 2.75
N GLY A 456 12.18 12.13 2.78
CA GLY A 456 11.80 13.17 3.74
C GLY A 456 12.18 14.60 3.33
N GLY A 457 12.74 14.80 2.14
CA GLY A 457 13.13 16.12 1.64
C GLY A 457 14.46 16.61 2.22
N PRO A 458 14.72 17.94 2.29
CA PRO A 458 13.82 19.03 1.94
C PRO A 458 13.72 19.27 0.42
N GLY A 459 14.47 18.52 -0.39
CA GLY A 459 14.44 18.63 -1.85
C GLY A 459 13.57 17.59 -2.54
N ARG A 460 13.51 17.71 -3.88
CA ARG A 460 12.67 16.89 -4.75
C ARG A 460 13.45 16.00 -5.72
N SER A 461 14.79 15.97 -5.60
CA SER A 461 15.57 15.01 -6.37
C SER A 461 15.23 13.58 -5.93
N ILE A 462 15.63 12.60 -6.73
CA ILE A 462 15.50 11.17 -6.38
C ILE A 462 16.23 10.77 -5.09
N ASP A 463 17.06 11.64 -4.52
CA ASP A 463 17.71 11.44 -3.21
C ASP A 463 17.20 12.45 -2.16
N GLY A 464 16.10 13.17 -2.44
CA GLY A 464 15.52 14.17 -1.53
C GLY A 464 16.36 15.44 -1.37
N LEU A 465 17.28 15.69 -2.31
CA LEU A 465 18.17 16.84 -2.32
C LEU A 465 17.63 17.97 -3.21
N CYS A 466 18.18 19.16 -3.04
CA CYS A 466 17.92 20.31 -3.89
C CYS A 466 19.21 21.01 -4.29
N ALA A 467 19.17 21.70 -5.43
CA ALA A 467 20.25 22.53 -5.94
C ALA A 467 19.72 23.91 -6.33
N LEU A 468 20.22 24.96 -5.69
CA LEU A 468 19.83 26.35 -5.97
C LEU A 468 20.96 27.04 -6.74
N SER A 469 20.74 27.27 -8.03
CA SER A 469 21.67 28.02 -8.89
C SER A 469 21.63 29.49 -8.61
N GLU A 470 20.44 30.09 -8.55
CA GLU A 470 20.34 31.53 -8.31
C GLU A 470 19.15 31.81 -7.40
N PHE A 471 19.41 32.57 -6.33
CA PHE A 471 18.36 33.23 -5.57
C PHE A 471 18.25 34.68 -6.02
N GLN A 472 17.20 35.01 -6.76
CA GLN A 472 17.01 36.36 -7.28
C GLN A 472 15.82 37.01 -6.59
N VAL A 473 15.98 38.27 -6.19
CA VAL A 473 14.90 39.04 -5.58
C VAL A 473 14.71 40.35 -6.32
N THR A 474 13.48 40.59 -6.75
CA THR A 474 13.03 41.89 -7.23
C THR A 474 12.11 42.54 -6.19
N VAL A 475 12.31 43.83 -5.93
CA VAL A 475 11.46 44.63 -5.03
C VAL A 475 10.82 45.81 -5.77
N GLU A 476 9.58 46.10 -5.45
CA GLU A 476 8.78 47.21 -5.97
C GLU A 476 8.06 47.91 -4.80
N PRO A 477 8.29 49.21 -4.54
CA PRO A 477 7.53 49.96 -3.53
C PRO A 477 6.03 50.00 -3.84
N ARG A 478 5.16 49.68 -2.88
CA ARG A 478 3.70 49.62 -3.12
C ARG A 478 3.09 51.00 -3.45
N GLY A 479 3.66 52.08 -2.93
CA GLY A 479 3.27 53.47 -3.21
C GLY A 479 3.65 53.99 -4.60
N GLY A 480 4.24 53.15 -5.45
CA GLY A 480 4.74 53.54 -6.77
C GLY A 480 6.21 53.96 -6.72
N GLY A 481 7.05 53.24 -7.48
CA GLY A 481 8.49 53.46 -7.57
C GLY A 481 9.12 52.52 -8.59
N PRO A 482 10.41 52.71 -8.94
CA PRO A 482 11.07 51.84 -9.90
C PRO A 482 11.25 50.42 -9.33
N ARG A 483 10.98 49.42 -10.18
CA ARG A 483 11.34 48.02 -9.93
C ARG A 483 12.85 47.89 -9.78
N GLN A 484 13.32 47.29 -8.68
CA GLN A 484 14.74 47.10 -8.40
C GLN A 484 15.07 45.61 -8.28
N ASN A 485 16.00 45.11 -9.09
CA ASN A 485 16.63 43.80 -8.87
C ASN A 485 17.73 43.94 -7.83
N LEU A 486 17.67 43.15 -6.77
CA LEU A 486 18.67 43.17 -5.71
C LEU A 486 19.93 42.43 -6.15
N LYS A 487 21.07 42.95 -5.71
CA LYS A 487 22.37 42.29 -5.75
C LYS A 487 22.77 41.86 -4.35
N TRP A 488 23.52 40.77 -4.25
CA TRP A 488 23.90 40.19 -2.97
C TRP A 488 25.30 40.63 -2.55
N ALA A 489 25.42 41.17 -1.34
CA ALA A 489 26.73 41.41 -0.71
C ALA A 489 27.35 40.11 -0.22
N MET A 490 26.51 39.21 0.30
CA MET A 490 26.92 37.92 0.85
C MET A 490 25.72 36.98 0.96
N ALA A 491 26.00 35.68 0.84
CA ALA A 491 25.10 34.62 1.26
C ALA A 491 25.81 33.72 2.30
N THR A 492 25.05 33.17 3.24
CA THR A 492 25.54 32.25 4.26
C THR A 492 24.54 31.12 4.44
N ALA A 493 25.00 29.91 4.74
CA ALA A 493 24.13 28.78 5.02
C ALA A 493 24.67 27.94 6.18
N ASP A 494 23.79 27.17 6.83
CA ASP A 494 24.19 26.19 7.86
C ASP A 494 24.92 24.97 7.28
N VAL A 495 24.81 24.77 5.97
CA VAL A 495 25.52 23.75 5.20
C VAL A 495 26.30 24.39 4.03
N ASN A 496 27.58 24.04 3.92
CA ASN A 496 28.44 24.56 2.87
C ASN A 496 29.34 23.46 2.27
N PRO A 497 28.79 22.58 1.41
CA PRO A 497 29.52 21.42 0.90
C PRO A 497 30.62 21.80 -0.08
N GLU A 498 31.62 20.92 -0.21
CA GLU A 498 32.68 21.10 -1.19
C GLU A 498 32.15 21.01 -2.63
N ARG A 499 32.82 21.73 -3.53
CA ARG A 499 32.53 21.73 -4.97
C ARG A 499 32.67 20.32 -5.56
N LYS A 500 31.60 19.82 -6.19
CA LYS A 500 31.54 18.51 -6.85
C LYS A 500 30.81 18.60 -8.18
N LEU A 501 31.23 17.77 -9.15
CA LEU A 501 30.47 17.56 -10.37
C LEU A 501 29.14 16.91 -10.04
N LEU A 502 28.06 17.40 -10.63
CA LEU A 502 26.74 16.82 -10.47
C LEU A 502 26.71 15.41 -11.10
N ARG A 503 26.05 14.46 -10.43
CA ARG A 503 25.92 13.08 -10.93
C ARG A 503 25.15 13.05 -12.25
N SER A 504 25.56 12.19 -13.17
CA SER A 504 24.98 12.07 -14.52
C SER A 504 23.49 11.69 -14.54
N VAL A 505 22.96 11.13 -13.45
CA VAL A 505 21.52 10.88 -13.28
C VAL A 505 20.69 12.17 -13.32
N PHE A 506 21.30 13.32 -13.05
CA PHE A 506 20.68 14.65 -13.10
C PHE A 506 21.01 15.43 -14.39
N ASP A 507 21.62 14.78 -15.38
CA ASP A 507 21.97 15.45 -16.62
C ASP A 507 20.72 15.97 -17.35
N ASP A 508 20.81 17.20 -17.84
CA ASP A 508 19.72 17.88 -18.57
C ASP A 508 19.83 17.71 -20.09
N ARG A 509 20.71 16.80 -20.56
CA ARG A 509 21.04 16.56 -21.98
C ARG A 509 21.62 17.77 -22.71
N SER A 510 21.99 18.85 -22.01
CA SER A 510 22.62 20.02 -22.64
C SER A 510 24.09 19.79 -23.02
N GLY A 511 24.71 18.74 -22.46
CA GLY A 511 26.13 18.44 -22.62
C GLY A 511 27.07 19.39 -21.86
N LYS A 512 26.52 20.28 -21.03
CA LYS A 512 27.29 21.18 -20.16
C LYS A 512 27.61 20.50 -18.84
N GLU A 513 28.83 20.69 -18.36
CA GLU A 513 29.20 20.27 -17.01
C GLU A 513 28.48 21.14 -15.98
N ARG A 514 27.83 20.47 -15.03
CA ARG A 514 27.07 21.11 -13.97
C ARG A 514 27.69 20.76 -12.63
N VAL A 515 27.79 21.76 -11.76
CA VAL A 515 28.57 21.66 -10.54
C VAL A 515 27.74 22.10 -9.36
N THR A 516 27.83 21.37 -8.27
CA THR A 516 27.21 21.74 -7.00
C THR A 516 28.27 22.03 -5.95
N GLY A 517 27.94 22.83 -4.94
CA GLY A 517 28.88 23.14 -3.88
C GLY A 517 28.35 24.20 -2.91
N PRO A 518 29.19 25.17 -2.51
CA PRO A 518 28.89 26.05 -1.41
C PRO A 518 27.89 27.17 -1.80
N ILE A 519 27.35 27.86 -0.79
CA ILE A 519 26.24 28.84 -0.89
C ILE A 519 26.55 30.03 -1.81
N GLU A 520 27.83 30.36 -1.99
CA GLU A 520 28.24 31.42 -2.91
C GLU A 520 27.84 31.13 -4.35
N MET A 521 27.66 29.85 -4.71
CA MET A 521 27.14 29.45 -6.02
C MET A 521 25.67 29.79 -6.24
N ALA A 522 24.90 30.14 -5.19
CA ALA A 522 23.52 30.58 -5.34
C ALA A 522 23.38 32.06 -5.73
N ILE A 523 24.51 32.76 -5.88
CA ILE A 523 24.59 34.21 -6.13
C ILE A 523 25.73 34.59 -7.11
N ASP A 524 26.29 33.62 -7.85
CA ASP A 524 27.48 33.84 -8.69
C ASP A 524 27.17 34.24 -10.15
N GLY A 525 25.90 34.17 -10.54
CA GLY A 525 25.39 34.48 -11.87
C GLY A 525 25.52 33.34 -12.88
N ASP A 526 25.91 32.13 -12.46
CA ASP A 526 26.09 30.96 -13.33
C ASP A 526 25.04 29.87 -13.09
N ASN A 527 24.11 29.72 -14.04
CA ASN A 527 23.09 28.67 -14.00
C ASN A 527 23.64 27.24 -14.21
N GLN A 528 24.96 27.04 -14.29
CA GLN A 528 25.62 25.72 -14.27
C GLN A 528 26.19 25.36 -12.90
N THR A 529 26.32 26.32 -11.99
CA THR A 529 26.69 26.10 -10.59
C THR A 529 25.44 26.16 -9.72
N ALA A 530 25.49 25.57 -8.52
CA ALA A 530 24.42 25.66 -7.55
C ALA A 530 24.91 25.34 -6.14
N TRP A 531 24.31 26.01 -5.18
CA TRP A 531 24.38 25.57 -3.79
C TRP A 531 23.64 24.25 -3.62
N THR A 532 24.27 23.28 -2.95
CA THR A 532 23.65 22.00 -2.58
C THR A 532 23.66 21.82 -1.07
N ILE A 533 22.72 21.01 -0.60
CA ILE A 533 22.62 20.56 0.79
C ILE A 533 23.23 19.15 1.00
N ASP A 534 23.89 18.61 -0.03
CA ASP A 534 24.49 17.26 0.04
C ASP A 534 25.76 17.23 0.90
N ASN A 535 25.59 16.85 2.17
CA ASN A 535 26.67 16.58 3.12
C ASN A 535 27.04 15.09 3.22
N GLY A 536 26.52 14.27 2.31
CA GLY A 536 26.70 12.82 2.29
C GLY A 536 25.73 12.05 3.20
N GLY A 537 25.79 10.72 3.09
CA GLY A 537 24.89 9.79 3.76
C GLY A 537 24.80 10.02 5.28
N GLY A 538 23.58 10.01 5.81
CA GLY A 538 23.26 10.23 7.23
C GLY A 538 23.22 11.71 7.67
N ARG A 539 23.61 12.65 6.80
CA ARG A 539 23.52 14.10 7.04
C ARG A 539 22.75 14.85 5.95
N SER A 540 22.46 14.18 4.84
CA SER A 540 21.46 14.61 3.87
C SER A 540 20.07 14.51 4.46
N ASN A 541 19.12 15.16 3.80
CA ASN A 541 17.70 15.10 4.10
C ASN A 541 17.27 15.65 5.46
N VAL A 542 17.95 16.70 5.93
CA VAL A 542 17.60 17.44 7.15
C VAL A 542 17.23 18.89 6.81
N PRO A 543 16.57 19.64 7.71
CA PRO A 543 16.21 21.02 7.43
C PRO A 543 17.46 21.89 7.35
N HIS A 544 17.45 22.87 6.45
CA HIS A 544 18.58 23.76 6.21
C HIS A 544 18.14 25.20 6.02
N ASN A 545 19.07 26.13 6.24
CA ASN A 545 18.80 27.56 6.18
C ASN A 545 19.87 28.27 5.38
N ALA A 546 19.45 29.15 4.49
CA ALA A 546 20.30 30.11 3.83
C ALA A 546 19.85 31.54 4.11
N VAL A 547 20.79 32.45 4.33
CA VAL A 547 20.56 33.88 4.56
C VAL A 547 21.32 34.67 3.51
N PHE A 548 20.61 35.56 2.83
CA PHE A 548 21.10 36.43 1.78
C PHE A 548 21.02 37.88 2.22
N VAL A 549 22.13 38.60 2.11
CA VAL A 549 22.25 40.02 2.51
C VAL A 549 22.41 40.88 1.26
N PRO A 550 21.51 41.84 1.00
CA PRO A 550 21.60 42.68 -0.19
C PRO A 550 22.72 43.72 -0.07
N GLU A 551 23.35 44.09 -1.20
CA GLU A 551 24.34 45.18 -1.27
C GLU A 551 23.74 46.54 -0.90
N SER A 552 22.47 46.76 -1.26
CA SER A 552 21.72 47.97 -0.95
C SER A 552 20.44 47.62 -0.20
N ILE A 553 20.17 48.29 0.92
CA ILE A 553 18.94 48.08 1.71
C ILE A 553 17.79 48.89 1.10
N PRO A 554 16.78 48.25 0.49
CA PRO A 554 15.59 48.94 0.00
C PRO A 554 14.81 49.54 1.16
N ARG A 555 14.25 50.75 0.97
CA ARG A 555 13.38 51.42 1.94
C ARG A 555 12.10 51.94 1.31
N SER A 556 10.98 51.79 1.99
CA SER A 556 9.67 52.31 1.56
C SER A 556 8.71 52.47 2.72
N ASP A 557 8.11 53.65 2.86
CA ASP A 557 7.09 53.93 3.90
C ASP A 557 5.74 53.24 3.61
N THR A 558 5.60 52.62 2.44
CA THR A 558 4.35 51.95 1.98
C THR A 558 4.47 50.43 1.90
N GLY A 559 5.62 49.89 2.30
CA GLY A 559 5.94 48.48 2.10
C GLY A 559 6.32 48.13 0.65
N PHE A 560 6.46 46.83 0.39
CA PHE A 560 6.98 46.29 -0.87
C PHE A 560 6.10 45.19 -1.45
N ARG A 561 6.05 45.13 -2.78
CA ARG A 561 5.84 43.89 -3.52
C ARG A 561 7.21 43.28 -3.79
N VAL A 562 7.42 42.06 -3.32
CA VAL A 562 8.69 41.32 -3.44
C VAL A 562 8.44 40.09 -4.28
N THR A 563 9.19 39.93 -5.36
CA THR A 563 9.18 38.72 -6.18
C THR A 563 10.49 37.96 -5.96
N PHE A 564 10.37 36.77 -5.39
CA PHE A 564 11.44 35.81 -5.25
C PHE A 564 11.48 34.93 -6.49
N ARG A 565 12.67 34.70 -7.04
CA ARG A 565 12.90 33.79 -8.15
C ARG A 565 13.99 32.81 -7.77
N LEU A 566 13.62 31.54 -7.62
CA LEU A 566 14.50 30.45 -7.27
C LEU A 566 14.84 29.71 -8.56
N VAL A 567 16.05 29.90 -9.07
CA VAL A 567 16.56 29.15 -10.22
C VAL A 567 17.21 27.88 -9.71
N GLN A 568 16.68 26.76 -10.15
CA GLN A 568 17.09 25.42 -9.75
C GLN A 568 17.52 24.65 -10.98
N MET A 569 18.52 23.79 -10.80
CA MET A 569 19.09 23.06 -11.92
C MET A 569 19.04 21.55 -11.76
#